data_AF-A0A1V5NFP3-F1
#
_entry.id   AF-A0A1V5NFP3-F1
#
_cell.length_a   1.000
_cell.length_b   1.000
_cell.length_c   1.000
_cell.angle_alpha   90.00
_cell.angle_beta   90.00
_cell.angle_gamma   90.00
#
_symmetry.space_group_name_H-M   'P 1'
#
loop_
_entity.id
_entity.type
_entity.pdbx_description
1 polymer ?
#
loop_
_entity_poly.entity_id
_entity_poly.type
_entity_poly.pdbx_seq_one_letter_code
_entity_poly.pdbx_strand_id
1 'polypeptide(L)'
;MKGIVKKAYALPKVKDLFNFDPTSDLSLNNLHSSVERAITWILNFAGIFAFIMLMYASFLYVTSYGDEAKAETAKKTIIWTVAGIAVIVMARIIMTIVKGEVER
;
A
#
# COMPACT_ATOMS: atom_id res chain seq x y z
N MET A 1 15.11 42.59 31.95
CA MET A 1 13.95 41.67 31.97
C MET A 1 13.05 41.70 30.70
N LYS A 2 13.41 42.38 29.60
CA LYS A 2 12.54 42.48 28.39
C LYS A 2 12.73 41.38 27.32
N GLY A 3 13.46 40.30 27.62
CA GLY A 3 13.76 39.22 26.66
C GLY A 3 12.82 38.02 26.68
N ILE A 4 12.14 37.77 27.81
CA ILE A 4 11.33 36.56 28.01
C ILE A 4 9.94 36.72 27.37
N VAL A 5 9.39 37.94 27.39
CA VAL A 5 8.03 38.21 26.91
C VAL A 5 7.91 38.07 25.38
N LYS A 6 8.99 38.32 24.63
CA LYS A 6 8.98 38.22 23.15
C LYS A 6 8.91 36.77 22.65
N LYS A 7 9.36 35.81 23.46
CA LYS A 7 9.28 34.37 23.13
C LYS A 7 7.88 33.78 23.40
N ALA A 8 7.09 34.40 24.28
CA ALA A 8 5.74 33.94 24.62
C ALA A 8 4.68 34.29 23.55
N TYR A 9 4.95 35.27 22.68
CA TYR A 9 4.03 35.66 21.60
C TYR A 9 4.35 35.01 20.24
N ALA A 10 5.33 34.09 20.18
CA ALA A 10 5.54 33.24 19.01
C ALA A 10 4.60 32.02 19.05
N LEU A 11 3.33 32.25 19.36
CA LEU A 11 2.31 31.22 19.22
C LEU A 11 2.36 30.74 17.77
N PRO A 12 2.49 29.42 17.49
CA PRO A 12 2.22 28.92 16.15
C PRO A 12 0.85 29.47 15.79
N LYS A 13 0.79 30.28 14.72
CA LYS A 13 -0.41 31.06 14.43
C LYS A 13 -1.54 30.06 14.35
N VAL A 14 -2.58 30.28 15.15
CA VAL A 14 -3.76 29.41 15.19
C VAL A 14 -4.36 29.28 13.78
N LYS A 15 -4.15 30.30 12.94
CA LYS A 15 -4.42 30.29 11.50
C LYS A 15 -3.75 29.13 10.75
N ASP A 16 -2.51 28.76 11.08
CA ASP A 16 -1.79 27.64 10.45
C ASP A 16 -2.31 26.28 10.95
N LEU A 17 -2.96 26.25 12.13
CA LEU A 17 -3.61 25.06 12.70
C LEU A 17 -5.02 24.82 12.15
N PHE A 18 -5.64 25.86 11.57
CA PHE A 18 -6.97 25.81 10.96
C PHE A 18 -6.96 26.15 9.47
N ASN A 19 -5.79 26.21 8.83
CA ASN A 19 -5.68 26.36 7.38
C ASN A 19 -6.00 25.03 6.69
N PHE A 20 -7.25 24.56 6.86
CA PHE A 20 -7.89 23.68 5.90
C PHE A 20 -8.04 24.49 4.62
N ASP A 21 -7.18 24.20 3.64
CA ASP A 21 -7.33 24.71 2.29
C ASP A 21 -8.19 23.70 1.50
N PRO A 22 -9.52 23.90 1.40
CA PRO A 22 -10.40 23.02 0.63
C PRO A 22 -10.16 23.13 -0.89
N THR A 23 -9.30 24.04 -1.35
CA THR A 23 -8.95 24.12 -2.79
C THR A 23 -7.79 23.20 -3.17
N SER A 24 -7.14 22.57 -2.18
CA SER A 24 -6.32 21.39 -2.43
C SER A 24 -7.15 20.20 -2.95
N ASP A 25 -8.47 20.20 -2.80
CA ASP A 25 -9.36 19.05 -3.03
C ASP A 25 -9.99 18.95 -4.43
N LEU A 26 -9.68 19.87 -5.36
CA LEU A 26 -10.15 19.79 -6.76
C LEU A 26 -9.03 19.85 -7.79
N SER A 27 -7.78 19.72 -7.34
CA SER A 27 -6.65 19.55 -8.24
C SER A 27 -6.45 18.06 -8.49
N LEU A 28 -6.49 17.65 -9.76
CA LEU A 28 -6.19 16.28 -10.18
C LEU A 28 -4.86 15.77 -9.59
N ASN A 29 -3.94 16.68 -9.26
CA ASN A 29 -2.64 16.40 -8.68
C ASN A 29 -2.69 15.86 -7.24
N ASN A 30 -3.55 16.38 -6.37
CA ASN A 30 -3.66 15.92 -4.98
C ASN A 30 -4.47 14.62 -4.87
N LEU A 31 -5.47 14.44 -5.74
CA LEU A 31 -6.15 13.17 -5.94
C LEU A 31 -5.16 12.11 -6.45
N HIS A 32 -4.33 12.47 -7.42
CA HIS A 32 -3.31 11.59 -7.97
C HIS A 32 -2.30 11.16 -6.90
N SER A 33 -1.73 12.09 -6.12
CA SER A 33 -0.76 11.76 -5.06
C SER A 33 -1.34 10.90 -3.93
N SER A 34 -2.61 11.12 -3.59
CA SER A 34 -3.30 10.35 -2.56
C SER A 34 -3.57 8.91 -3.01
N VAL A 35 -3.98 8.74 -4.28
CA VAL A 35 -4.21 7.43 -4.90
C VAL A 35 -2.89 6.67 -5.04
N GLU A 36 -1.81 7.31 -5.49
CA GLU A 36 -0.50 6.65 -5.58
C GLU A 36 0.00 6.14 -4.23
N ARG A 37 -0.18 6.93 -3.17
CA ARG A 37 0.22 6.54 -1.82
C ARG A 37 -0.61 5.37 -1.30
N ALA A 38 -1.92 5.39 -1.52
CA ALA A 38 -2.82 4.30 -1.16
C ALA A 38 -2.45 3.00 -1.90
N ILE A 39 -2.27 3.06 -3.23
CA ILE A 39 -1.89 1.90 -4.06
C ILE A 39 -0.54 1.35 -3.61
N THR A 40 0.47 2.19 -3.40
CA THR A 40 1.81 1.74 -2.96
C THR A 40 1.74 1.02 -1.61
N TRP A 41 0.94 1.55 -0.68
CA TRP A 41 0.76 0.95 0.63
C TRP A 41 0.07 -0.42 0.51
N ILE A 42 -1.04 -0.49 -0.23
CA ILE A 42 -1.77 -1.74 -0.49
C ILE A 42 -0.87 -2.77 -1.17
N LEU A 43 -0.09 -2.39 -2.17
CA LEU A 43 0.81 -3.32 -2.89
C LEU A 43 1.91 -3.89 -1.99
N ASN A 44 2.46 -3.10 -1.07
CA ASN A 44 3.46 -3.58 -0.10
C ASN A 44 2.84 -4.57 0.89
N PHE A 45 1.65 -4.27 1.43
CA PHE A 45 0.93 -5.18 2.31
C PHE A 45 0.50 -6.46 1.57
N ALA A 46 -0.01 -6.33 0.34
CA ALA A 46 -0.43 -7.45 -0.49
C ALA A 46 0.74 -8.40 -0.79
N GLY A 47 1.94 -7.89 -1.04
CA GLY A 47 3.13 -8.73 -1.26
C GLY A 47 3.47 -9.61 -0.05
N ILE A 48 3.48 -9.02 1.14
CA ILE A 48 3.74 -9.75 2.40
C ILE A 48 2.63 -10.77 2.67
N PHE A 49 1.37 -10.35 2.47
CA PHE A 49 0.22 -11.23 2.68
C PHE A 49 0.21 -12.42 1.72
N ALA A 50 0.51 -12.19 0.44
CA ALA A 50 0.62 -13.23 -0.57
C ALA A 50 1.71 -14.26 -0.22
N PHE A 51 2.85 -13.80 0.32
CA PHE A 51 3.92 -14.69 0.77
C PHE A 51 3.49 -15.61 1.92
N ILE A 52 2.74 -15.07 2.89
CA ILE A 52 2.21 -15.85 4.02
C ILE A 52 1.19 -16.89 3.53
N MET A 53 0.28 -16.51 2.63
CA MET A 53 -0.67 -17.44 2.02
C MET A 53 0.02 -18.53 1.21
N LEU A 54 1.11 -18.20 0.50
CA LEU A 54 1.90 -19.16 -0.25
C LEU A 54 2.52 -20.21 0.67
N MET A 55 3.10 -19.77 1.81
CA MET A 55 3.62 -20.69 2.81
C MET A 55 2.53 -21.61 3.35
N TYR A 56 1.37 -21.05 3.75
CA TYR A 56 0.25 -21.84 4.26
C TYR A 56 -0.21 -22.92 3.27
N ALA A 57 -0.40 -22.54 2.00
CA ALA A 57 -0.83 -23.46 0.95
C ALA A 57 0.22 -24.56 0.69
N SER A 58 1.51 -24.22 0.76
CA SER A 58 2.61 -25.16 0.59
C SER A 58 2.64 -26.21 1.70
N PHE A 59 2.49 -25.79 2.96
CA PHE A 59 2.42 -26.74 4.09
C PHE A 59 1.18 -27.62 4.02
N LEU A 60 0.03 -27.07 3.64
CA LEU A 60 -1.20 -27.84 3.47
C LEU A 60 -1.04 -28.92 2.40
N TYR A 61 -0.35 -28.61 1.29
CA TYR A 61 -0.09 -29.58 0.24
C TYR A 61 0.81 -30.74 0.71
N VAL A 62 1.91 -30.42 1.40
CA VAL A 62 2.87 -31.43 1.90
C VAL A 62 2.24 -32.31 2.98
N THR A 63 1.43 -31.73 3.85
CA THR A 63 0.77 -32.45 4.95
C THR A 63 -0.51 -33.18 4.54
N SER A 64 -0.86 -33.20 3.25
CA SER A 64 -2.07 -33.87 2.76
C SER A 64 -2.02 -35.40 2.90
N TYR A 65 -0.85 -36.03 3.06
CA TYR A 65 -0.64 -37.47 3.37
C TYR A 65 -1.64 -38.48 2.74
N GLY A 66 -2.08 -38.26 1.49
CA GLY A 66 -2.99 -39.16 0.77
C GLY A 66 -4.49 -38.84 0.86
N ASP A 67 -4.88 -37.77 1.56
CA ASP A 67 -6.23 -37.20 1.53
C ASP A 67 -6.39 -36.35 0.25
N GLU A 68 -7.06 -36.92 -0.76
CA GLU A 68 -7.28 -36.28 -2.06
C GLU A 68 -7.98 -34.92 -1.94
N ALA A 69 -8.93 -34.78 -1.01
CA ALA A 69 -9.68 -33.55 -0.83
C ALA A 69 -8.78 -32.40 -0.33
N LYS A 70 -7.86 -32.71 0.60
CA LYS A 70 -6.87 -31.75 1.10
C LYS A 70 -5.83 -31.40 0.03
N ALA A 71 -5.38 -32.40 -0.73
CA ALA A 71 -4.42 -32.19 -1.81
C ALA A 71 -5.01 -31.31 -2.92
N GLU A 72 -6.28 -31.54 -3.31
CA GLU A 72 -6.97 -30.74 -4.32
C GLU A 72 -7.17 -29.30 -3.84
N THR A 73 -7.60 -29.13 -2.58
CA THR A 73 -7.78 -27.80 -1.97
C THR A 73 -6.45 -27.04 -1.94
N ALA A 74 -5.37 -27.67 -1.52
CA ALA A 74 -4.05 -27.05 -1.47
C ALA A 74 -3.55 -26.65 -2.86
N LYS A 75 -3.72 -27.51 -3.88
CA LYS A 75 -3.37 -27.18 -5.28
C LYS A 75 -4.13 -25.95 -5.77
N LYS A 76 -5.46 -25.91 -5.54
CA LYS A 76 -6.28 -24.75 -5.90
C LYS A 76 -5.75 -23.50 -5.21
N THR A 77 -5.51 -23.55 -3.90
CA THR A 77 -4.99 -22.41 -3.14
C THR A 77 -3.64 -21.94 -3.66
N ILE A 78 -2.72 -22.85 -4.05
CA ILE A 78 -1.44 -22.47 -4.65
C ILE A 78 -1.66 -21.74 -5.98
N ILE A 79 -2.52 -22.25 -6.86
CA ILE A 79 -2.82 -21.62 -8.16
C ILE A 79 -3.38 -20.20 -7.96
N TRP A 80 -4.34 -20.03 -7.05
CA TRP A 80 -4.90 -18.72 -6.72
C TRP A 80 -3.85 -17.78 -6.09
N THR A 81 -2.96 -18.32 -5.26
CA THR A 81 -1.88 -17.53 -4.65
C THR A 81 -0.88 -17.05 -5.71
N VAL A 82 -0.48 -17.92 -6.63
CA VAL A 82 0.42 -17.58 -7.75
C VAL A 82 -0.22 -16.53 -8.66
N ALA A 83 -1.51 -16.66 -8.95
CA ALA A 83 -2.26 -15.66 -9.70
C ALA A 83 -2.26 -14.30 -8.99
N GLY A 84 -2.46 -14.28 -7.66
CA GLY A 84 -2.37 -13.05 -6.85
C GLY A 84 -0.99 -12.39 -6.89
N ILE A 85 0.08 -13.19 -6.79
CA ILE A 85 1.46 -12.69 -6.93
C ILE A 85 1.67 -12.10 -8.33
N ALA A 86 1.20 -12.76 -9.39
CA ALA A 86 1.30 -12.25 -10.75
C ALA A 86 0.62 -10.88 -10.89
N VAL A 87 -0.56 -10.68 -10.29
CA VAL A 87 -1.25 -9.39 -10.27
C VAL A 87 -0.43 -8.30 -9.57
N ILE A 88 0.19 -8.61 -8.43
CA ILE A 88 1.05 -7.65 -7.71
C ILE A 88 2.25 -7.24 -8.57
N VAL A 89 2.88 -8.19 -9.27
CA VAL A 89 3.99 -7.92 -10.19
C VAL A 89 3.52 -7.04 -11.36
N MET A 90 2.37 -7.32 -11.95
CA MET A 90 1.80 -6.50 -13.02
C MET A 90 1.52 -5.07 -12.55
N ALA A 91 0.95 -4.89 -11.35
CA ALA A 91 0.69 -3.58 -10.78
C ALA A 91 1.98 -2.77 -10.54
N ARG A 92 3.08 -3.44 -10.13
CA ARG A 92 4.40 -2.82 -9.99
C ARG A 92 4.93 -2.28 -11.33
N ILE A 93 4.80 -3.07 -12.39
CA ILE A 93 5.24 -2.68 -13.74
C ILE A 93 4.51 -1.42 -14.21
N ILE A 94 3.18 -1.39 -14.06
CA ILE A 94 2.35 -0.25 -14.44
C ILE A 94 2.76 1.00 -13.63
N MET A 95 2.96 0.88 -12.32
CA MET A 95 3.43 1.97 -11.46
C MET A 95 4.77 2.54 -11.92
N THR A 96 5.70 1.69 -12.35
CA THR A 96 7.01 2.14 -12.85
C THR A 96 6.88 2.91 -14.16
N ILE A 97 5.99 2.48 -15.06
CA ILE A 97 5.74 3.19 -16.33
C ILE A 97 5.10 4.56 -16.05
N VAL A 98 4.09 4.62 -15.19
CA VAL A 98 3.41 5.87 -14.83
C VAL A 98 4.40 6.88 -14.22
N LYS A 99 5.25 6.44 -13.28
CA LYS A 99 6.26 7.32 -12.68
C LYS A 99 7.36 7.72 -13.66
N GLY A 100 7.78 6.79 -14.52
CA GLY A 100 8.85 7.02 -15.48
C GLY A 100 8.51 8.05 -16.58
N GLU A 101 7.23 8.20 -16.93
CA GLU A 101 6.77 9.21 -17.89
C GLU A 101 6.58 10.59 -17.24
N VAL A 102 6.22 10.64 -15.94
CA VAL A 102 6.00 11.89 -15.20
C VAL A 102 7.31 12.65 -14.93
N GLU A 103 8.46 11.97 -15.01
CA GLU A 103 9.78 12.53 -14.65
C GLU A 103 10.61 13.00 -15.87
N ARG A 104 10.04 13.00 -17.09
CA ARG A 104 10.68 13.52 -18.31
C ARG A 104 10.14 14.87 -18.77
#